data_AF-K5ZT81-F1
#
_entry.id   AF-K5ZT81-F1
#
_cell.length_a   1.000
_cell.length_b   1.000
_cell.length_c   1.000
_cell.angle_alpha   90.00
_cell.angle_beta   90.00
_cell.angle_gamma   90.00
#
_symmetry.space_group_name_H-M   'P 1'
#
loop_
_entity.id
_entity.type
_entity.pdbx_description
1 polymer ?
#
loop_
_entity_poly.entity_id
_entity_poly.type
_entity_poly.pdbx_seq_one_letter_code
_entity_poly.pdbx_strand_id
1 'polypeptide(L)'
;MMKLKAIWFAVLSATVFFPGMPSRAENPVKASPDRFSLAVECVKRFEGWHGEKKHWPYVGWGHKVLPGERFTNSISKAQGDSILREDLRKLCRMFSYLGRDSLLLSEISDNKIYPNQNIIPT
;
A
#
# COMPACT_ATOMS: atom_id res chain seq x y z
N MET A 1 68.83 16.13 14.57
CA MET A 1 67.60 16.89 14.23
C MET A 1 67.24 16.69 12.77
N MET A 2 66.55 15.60 12.40
CA MET A 2 65.99 15.37 11.04
C MET A 2 64.92 14.25 11.11
N LYS A 3 63.99 14.26 12.09
CA LYS A 3 62.96 13.19 12.20
C LYS A 3 61.53 13.68 12.39
N LEU A 4 61.29 14.99 12.44
CA LEU A 4 59.95 15.55 12.63
C LEU A 4 59.23 15.98 11.33
N LYS A 5 59.95 16.07 10.21
CA LYS A 5 59.36 16.54 8.93
C LYS A 5 58.76 15.44 8.06
N ALA A 6 59.06 14.17 8.33
CA ALA A 6 58.56 13.04 7.51
C ALA A 6 57.15 12.58 7.88
N ILE A 7 56.72 12.80 9.14
CA ILE A 7 55.41 12.31 9.63
C ILE A 7 54.25 13.11 9.02
N TRP A 8 54.46 14.40 8.77
CA TRP A 8 53.44 15.26 8.15
C TRP A 8 53.27 15.06 6.63
N PHE A 9 54.22 14.42 5.96
CA PHE A 9 54.10 14.07 4.53
C PHE A 9 53.36 12.75 4.29
N ALA A 10 53.35 11.82 5.26
CA ALA A 10 52.66 10.55 5.12
C ALA A 10 51.14 10.66 5.34
N VAL A 11 50.68 11.63 6.15
CA VAL A 11 49.25 11.84 6.44
C VAL A 11 48.53 12.57 5.28
N LEU A 12 49.27 13.32 4.45
CA LEU A 12 48.69 14.08 3.34
C LEU A 12 48.45 13.26 2.05
N SER A 13 48.87 11.99 1.99
CA SER A 13 48.71 11.15 0.78
C SER A 13 47.66 10.03 0.92
N ALA A 14 47.03 9.87 2.08
CA ALA A 14 46.02 8.83 2.30
C ALA A 14 44.58 9.29 2.02
N THR A 15 44.36 10.57 1.69
CA THR A 15 43.02 11.14 1.42
C THR A 15 42.67 11.27 -0.06
N VAL A 16 43.54 10.84 -0.99
CA VAL A 16 43.35 11.14 -2.42
C VAL A 16 43.36 9.89 -3.34
N PHE A 17 43.48 8.68 -2.81
CA PHE A 17 43.38 7.46 -3.63
C PHE A 17 42.36 6.47 -3.04
N PHE A 18 41.32 6.20 -3.84
CA PHE A 18 40.17 5.30 -3.66
C PHE A 18 38.86 5.85 -3.05
N PRO A 19 38.22 6.89 -3.64
CA PRO A 19 36.76 6.92 -3.68
C PRO A 19 36.34 6.13 -4.93
N GLY A 20 36.34 4.79 -4.84
CA GLY A 20 36.19 3.98 -6.06
C GLY A 20 35.83 2.52 -5.85
N MET A 21 35.29 2.13 -4.70
CA MET A 21 34.50 0.90 -4.64
C MET A 21 33.07 1.27 -5.02
N PRO A 22 32.57 0.88 -6.21
CA PRO A 22 31.14 0.87 -6.43
C PRO A 22 30.58 -0.08 -5.37
N SER A 23 29.83 0.48 -4.42
CA SER A 23 28.91 -0.28 -3.60
C SER A 23 28.22 -1.26 -4.52
N ARG A 24 28.40 -2.56 -4.23
CA ARG A 24 27.67 -3.67 -4.82
C ARG A 24 26.28 -3.15 -5.16
N ALA A 25 26.01 -2.97 -6.45
CA ALA A 25 24.69 -2.61 -6.91
C ALA A 25 23.82 -3.80 -6.54
N GLU A 26 23.20 -3.74 -5.36
CA GLU A 26 22.04 -4.54 -5.06
C GLU A 26 21.09 -4.19 -6.21
N ASN A 27 20.92 -5.12 -7.14
CA ASN A 27 19.79 -5.09 -8.03
C ASN A 27 18.60 -4.71 -7.15
N PRO A 28 17.84 -3.65 -7.45
CA PRO A 28 16.60 -3.44 -6.73
C PRO A 28 15.80 -4.69 -7.02
N VAL A 29 15.78 -5.62 -6.06
CA VAL A 29 14.75 -6.65 -5.98
C VAL A 29 13.50 -5.81 -6.05
N LYS A 30 12.82 -5.78 -7.20
CA LYS A 30 11.57 -5.05 -7.36
C LYS A 30 10.75 -5.51 -6.18
N ALA A 31 10.61 -4.64 -5.17
CA ALA A 31 9.93 -5.01 -3.95
C ALA A 31 8.59 -5.53 -4.41
N SER A 32 8.34 -6.82 -4.20
CA SER A 32 7.07 -7.42 -4.59
C SER A 32 6.00 -6.50 -3.98
N PRO A 33 5.07 -5.97 -4.77
CA PRO A 33 4.09 -5.01 -4.27
C PRO A 33 3.47 -5.57 -3.00
N ASP A 34 3.28 -4.70 -2.01
CA ASP A 34 2.77 -5.15 -0.72
C ASP A 34 1.43 -5.89 -0.93
N ARG A 35 1.18 -6.94 -0.16
CA ARG A 35 -0.01 -7.79 -0.36
C ARG A 35 -1.32 -6.99 -0.28
N PHE A 36 -1.35 -5.93 0.53
CA PHE A 36 -2.52 -5.07 0.66
C PHE A 36 -2.70 -4.19 -0.58
N SER A 37 -1.64 -3.64 -1.17
CA SER A 37 -1.71 -2.94 -2.46
C SER A 37 -2.16 -3.87 -3.59
N LEU A 38 -1.68 -5.12 -3.61
CA LEU A 38 -2.17 -6.13 -4.55
C LEU A 38 -3.67 -6.39 -4.38
N ALA A 39 -4.15 -6.55 -3.14
CA ALA A 39 -5.58 -6.73 -2.87
C ALA A 39 -6.41 -5.52 -3.35
N VAL A 40 -5.93 -4.29 -3.10
CA VAL A 40 -6.57 -3.06 -3.61
C VAL A 40 -6.63 -3.07 -5.14
N GLU A 41 -5.56 -3.47 -5.83
CA GLU A 41 -5.54 -3.57 -7.30
C GLU A 41 -6.48 -4.66 -7.83
N CYS A 42 -6.57 -5.81 -7.14
CA CYS A 42 -7.53 -6.87 -7.45
C CYS A 42 -8.96 -6.34 -7.40
N VAL A 43 -9.36 -5.68 -6.31
CA VAL A 43 -10.71 -5.12 -6.18
C VAL A 43 -11.00 -4.12 -7.30
N LYS A 44 -10.07 -3.18 -7.55
CA LYS A 44 -10.24 -2.20 -8.65
C LYS A 44 -10.44 -2.86 -10.01
N ARG A 45 -9.71 -3.94 -10.27
CA ARG A 45 -9.75 -4.66 -11.54
C ARG A 45 -11.08 -5.41 -11.73
N PHE A 46 -11.60 -6.03 -10.67
CA PHE A 46 -12.78 -6.89 -10.76
C PHE A 46 -14.11 -6.15 -10.51
N GLU A 47 -14.17 -5.18 -9.59
CA GLU A 47 -15.41 -4.42 -9.29
C GLU A 47 -15.64 -3.26 -10.27
N GLY A 48 -14.57 -2.65 -10.76
CA GLY A 48 -14.65 -1.49 -11.65
C GLY A 48 -15.12 -0.20 -10.96
N TRP A 49 -15.20 0.88 -11.76
CA TRP A 49 -15.43 2.23 -11.25
C TRP A 49 -16.91 2.63 -11.23
N HIS A 50 -17.35 3.15 -10.08
CA HIS A 50 -18.69 3.64 -9.82
C HIS A 50 -18.69 5.17 -9.59
N GLY A 51 -18.79 5.97 -10.67
CA GLY A 51 -18.89 7.44 -10.57
C GLY A 51 -20.07 8.06 -11.33
N GLU A 52 -20.95 7.23 -11.90
CA GLU A 52 -22.13 7.68 -12.61
C GLU A 52 -23.36 7.63 -11.71
N LYS A 53 -24.32 8.55 -11.90
CA LYS A 53 -25.58 8.60 -11.11
C LYS A 53 -26.37 7.28 -11.15
N LYS A 54 -26.24 6.49 -12.23
CA LYS A 54 -26.88 5.19 -12.37
C LYS A 54 -26.37 4.14 -11.36
N HIS A 55 -25.20 4.35 -10.78
CA HIS A 55 -24.59 3.44 -9.81
C HIS A 55 -24.98 3.75 -8.36
N TRP A 56 -25.66 4.88 -8.09
CA TRP A 56 -26.12 5.23 -6.75
C TRP A 56 -26.98 4.10 -6.15
N PRO A 57 -26.75 3.66 -4.90
CA PRO A 57 -25.96 4.29 -3.84
C PRO A 57 -24.48 3.85 -3.75
N TYR A 58 -23.90 3.28 -4.81
CA TYR A 58 -22.50 2.85 -4.83
C TYR A 58 -21.59 3.90 -5.47
N VAL A 59 -20.45 4.16 -4.84
CA VAL A 59 -19.44 5.12 -5.29
C VAL A 59 -18.04 4.49 -5.29
N GLY A 60 -17.12 5.05 -6.09
CA GLY A 60 -15.73 4.62 -6.12
C GLY A 60 -15.55 3.21 -6.65
N TRP A 61 -14.86 2.35 -5.91
CA TRP A 61 -14.60 0.97 -6.32
C TRP A 61 -15.60 -0.04 -5.77
N GLY A 62 -16.78 0.42 -5.31
CA GLY A 62 -17.83 -0.48 -4.80
C GLY A 62 -18.42 -0.10 -3.44
N HIS A 63 -17.94 0.98 -2.82
CA HIS A 63 -18.41 1.45 -1.52
C HIS A 63 -19.89 1.85 -1.57
N LYS A 64 -20.69 1.29 -0.66
CA LYS A 64 -22.11 1.61 -0.51
C LYS A 64 -22.27 2.75 0.48
N VAL A 65 -22.74 3.89 0.01
CA VAL A 65 -22.95 5.07 0.85
C VAL A 65 -24.04 4.78 1.89
N LEU A 66 -23.69 4.92 3.16
CA LEU A 66 -24.59 4.70 4.30
C LEU A 66 -25.37 5.98 4.67
N PRO A 67 -26.56 5.85 5.30
CA PRO A 67 -27.30 7.00 5.80
C PRO A 67 -26.44 7.83 6.79
N GLY A 68 -26.19 9.10 6.46
CA GLY A 68 -25.39 10.02 7.26
C GLY A 68 -24.02 10.35 6.68
N GLU A 69 -23.54 9.56 5.70
CA GLU A 69 -22.32 9.88 4.96
C GLU A 69 -22.57 10.99 3.93
N ARG A 70 -21.59 11.88 3.76
CA ARG A 70 -21.68 13.04 2.86
C ARG A 70 -21.09 12.78 1.47
N PHE A 71 -21.06 11.52 1.03
CA PHE A 71 -20.56 11.18 -0.30
C PHE A 71 -21.57 11.56 -1.38
N THR A 72 -21.06 12.02 -2.52
CA THR A 72 -21.85 12.32 -3.71
C THR A 72 -21.49 11.32 -4.82
N ASN A 73 -22.30 11.27 -5.87
CA ASN A 73 -22.00 10.43 -7.05
C ASN A 73 -20.70 10.83 -7.77
N SER A 74 -20.18 12.04 -7.50
CA SER A 74 -19.12 12.69 -8.28
C SER A 74 -17.76 12.64 -7.57
N ILE A 75 -17.41 11.52 -6.91
CA ILE A 75 -16.12 11.43 -6.21
C ILE A 75 -14.95 11.30 -7.19
N SER A 76 -13.79 11.81 -6.80
CA SER A 76 -12.54 11.62 -7.56
C SER A 76 -12.00 10.19 -7.41
N LYS A 77 -11.22 9.72 -8.39
CA LYS A 77 -10.53 8.41 -8.29
C LYS A 77 -9.63 8.31 -7.06
N ALA A 78 -8.98 9.40 -6.66
CA ALA A 78 -8.15 9.44 -5.46
C ALA A 78 -8.99 9.29 -4.18
N GLN A 79 -10.17 9.92 -4.11
CA GLN A 79 -11.10 9.71 -3.00
C GLN A 79 -11.62 8.27 -2.99
N GLY A 80 -12.02 7.72 -4.14
CA GLY A 80 -12.45 6.33 -4.24
C GLY A 80 -11.35 5.34 -3.81
N ASP A 81 -10.09 5.63 -4.12
CA ASP A 81 -8.94 4.85 -3.66
C ASP A 81 -8.71 4.95 -2.15
N SER A 82 -8.92 6.13 -1.56
CA SER A 82 -8.88 6.30 -0.11
C SER A 82 -9.97 5.50 0.59
N ILE A 83 -11.21 5.58 0.09
CA ILE A 83 -12.36 4.85 0.63
C ILE A 83 -12.12 3.35 0.57
N LEU A 84 -11.71 2.82 -0.59
CA LEU A 84 -11.41 1.40 -0.75
C LEU A 84 -10.34 0.90 0.24
N ARG A 85 -9.27 1.68 0.42
CA ARG A 85 -8.23 1.32 1.40
C ARG A 85 -8.73 1.41 2.84
N GLU A 86 -9.67 2.28 3.15
CA GLU A 86 -10.27 2.38 4.48
C GLU A 86 -11.20 1.20 4.76
N ASP A 87 -12.05 0.84 3.80
CA ASP A 87 -12.95 -0.32 3.88
C ASP A 87 -12.16 -1.63 4.06
N LEU A 88 -11.14 -1.87 3.21
CA LEU A 88 -10.28 -3.04 3.35
C LEU A 88 -9.54 -3.08 4.70
N ARG A 89 -9.08 -1.94 5.22
CA ARG A 89 -8.46 -1.89 6.56
C ARG A 89 -9.45 -2.18 7.66
N LYS A 90 -10.70 -1.70 7.54
CA LYS A 90 -11.77 -1.99 8.49
C LYS A 90 -12.07 -3.48 8.52
N LEU A 91 -12.20 -4.11 7.35
CA LEU A 91 -12.36 -5.56 7.23
C LEU A 91 -11.16 -6.32 7.83
N CYS A 92 -9.93 -5.88 7.54
CA CYS A 92 -8.73 -6.52 8.09
C CYS A 92 -8.71 -6.45 9.63
N ARG A 93 -9.19 -5.34 10.21
CA ARG A 93 -9.33 -5.19 11.66
C ARG A 93 -10.43 -6.09 12.22
N MET A 94 -11.56 -6.22 11.53
CA MET A 94 -12.63 -7.14 11.94
C MET A 94 -12.16 -8.59 11.95
N PHE A 95 -11.35 -8.98 10.96
CA PHE A 95 -10.79 -10.33 10.82
C PHE A 95 -9.43 -10.50 11.51
N SER A 96 -9.00 -9.57 12.37
CA SER A 96 -7.66 -9.62 12.96
C SER A 96 -7.40 -10.89 13.78
N TYR A 97 -8.46 -11.51 14.32
CA TYR A 97 -8.39 -12.77 15.05
C TYR A 97 -7.91 -13.97 14.19
N LEU A 98 -7.99 -13.87 12.86
CA LEU A 98 -7.50 -14.87 11.92
C LEU A 98 -6.01 -14.71 11.56
N GLY A 99 -5.34 -13.68 12.09
CA GLY A 99 -3.91 -13.47 11.87
C GLY A 99 -3.57 -13.25 10.40
N ARG A 100 -2.83 -14.20 9.80
CA ARG A 100 -2.33 -14.09 8.41
C ARG A 100 -3.44 -14.12 7.36
N ASP A 101 -4.58 -14.71 7.68
CA ASP A 101 -5.68 -14.91 6.73
C ASP A 101 -6.67 -13.73 6.72
N SER A 102 -6.45 -12.75 7.61
CA SER A 102 -7.30 -11.56 7.74
C SER A 102 -7.43 -10.77 6.44
N LEU A 103 -6.34 -10.64 5.66
CA LEU A 103 -6.34 -9.94 4.38
C LEU A 103 -7.14 -10.70 3.30
N LEU A 104 -6.99 -12.03 3.24
CA LEU A 104 -7.71 -12.85 2.28
C LEU A 104 -9.22 -12.79 2.56
N LEU A 105 -9.60 -12.90 3.83
CA LEU A 105 -11.02 -12.82 4.19
C LEU A 105 -11.59 -11.41 3.98
N SER A 106 -10.75 -10.37 4.12
CA SER A 106 -11.14 -8.99 3.80
C SER A 106 -11.46 -8.81 2.32
N GLU A 107 -10.62 -9.32 1.42
CA GLU A 107 -10.88 -9.24 -0.03
C GLU A 107 -12.18 -9.97 -0.40
N ILE A 108 -12.37 -11.19 0.11
CA ILE A 108 -13.57 -11.99 -0.20
C ILE A 108 -14.85 -11.33 0.35
N SER A 109 -14.76 -10.68 1.52
CA SER A 109 -15.89 -10.01 2.16
C SER A 109 -16.24 -8.65 1.53
N ASP A 110 -15.29 -8.02 0.84
CA ASP A 110 -15.51 -6.77 0.09
C ASP A 110 -16.34 -7.01 -1.18
N ASN A 111 -16.33 -8.24 -1.70
CA ASN A 111 -17.04 -8.60 -2.92
C ASN A 111 -18.56 -8.67 -2.71
N LYS A 112 -19.30 -7.94 -3.53
CA LYS A 112 -20.77 -7.84 -3.50
C LYS A 112 -21.51 -9.16 -3.76
N ILE A 113 -20.85 -10.16 -4.35
CA ILE A 113 -21.41 -11.49 -4.65
C ILE A 113 -21.43 -12.39 -3.40
N TYR A 114 -20.63 -12.08 -2.37
CA TYR A 114 -20.62 -12.80 -1.10
C TYR A 114 -21.17 -11.96 0.05
N PRO A 115 -22.43 -11.48 0.01
CA PRO A 115 -23.06 -10.83 1.15
C PRO A 115 -23.51 -11.91 2.15
N ASN A 116 -22.61 -12.78 2.57
CA ASN A 116 -22.93 -13.75 3.60
C ASN A 116 -22.65 -13.11 4.96
N GLN A 117 -23.71 -12.61 5.60
CA GLN A 117 -23.67 -12.07 6.95
C GLN A 117 -23.08 -13.05 7.98
N ASN A 118 -23.04 -14.35 7.68
CA ASN A 118 -22.42 -15.35 8.57
C ASN A 118 -20.88 -15.35 8.51
N ILE A 119 -20.27 -14.68 7.53
CA ILE A 119 -18.80 -14.54 7.41
C ILE A 119 -18.34 -13.24 8.09
N ILE A 120 -19.17 -12.19 8.07
CA ILE A 120 -18.88 -10.90 8.69
C ILE A 120 -19.30 -10.98 10.16
N PRO A 121 -18.38 -10.95 11.14
CA PRO A 121 -18.77 -10.94 12.54
C PRO A 121 -19.60 -9.68 12.84
N THR A 122 -20.87 -9.88 13.21
CA THR A 122 -21.77 -8.84 13.76
C THR A 122 -21.35 -8.42 15.16
#